data_AF-A0AAQ3JQP2-F1
#
_entry.id   AF-A0AAQ3JQP2-F1
#
_cell.length_a   1.000
_cell.length_b   1.000
_cell.length_c   1.000
_cell.angle_alpha   90.00
_cell.angle_beta   90.00
_cell.angle_gamma   90.00
#
_symmetry.space_group_name_H-M   'P 1'
#
loop_
_entity.id
_entity.type
_entity.pdbx_description
1 polymer ?
#
loop_
_entity_poly.entity_id
_entity_poly.type
_entity_poly.pdbx_seq_one_letter_code
_entity_poly.pdbx_strand_id
1 'polypeptide(L)'
;MGKEPREWLPEYSLEKGPEMGTVESAAARLRFVGRASARERKAAAAKMVEKVRKEEVVTREYTINLHKRLHGCTFKKMAPKAIKEIRKFAQKAMGTTDVRVDVKLNKHIWSRGIRSVPRRVRVRIARKRNDEEDAKEELYSLVTVAEVPPEGLKGLGTKVVDDADD
;
A
#
# COMPACT_ATOMS: atom_id res chain seq x y z
N MET A 1 70.25 -10.18 -28.84
CA MET A 1 70.17 -11.22 -29.88
C MET A 1 70.59 -12.54 -29.24
N GLY A 2 69.80 -13.61 -29.40
CA GLY A 2 70.09 -14.95 -28.87
C GLY A 2 69.06 -15.39 -27.83
N LYS A 3 67.81 -15.66 -28.23
CA LYS A 3 67.27 -16.97 -28.66
C LYS A 3 66.93 -17.88 -27.48
N GLU A 4 65.63 -18.12 -27.31
CA GLU A 4 65.04 -19.19 -26.47
C GLU A 4 65.61 -20.56 -26.82
N PRO A 5 65.52 -21.54 -25.90
CA PRO A 5 64.78 -22.74 -26.29
C PRO A 5 63.95 -23.40 -25.18
N ARG A 6 62.66 -23.53 -25.50
CA ARG A 6 61.78 -24.72 -25.45
C ARG A 6 61.99 -25.83 -24.42
N GLU A 7 60.83 -26.09 -23.78
CA GLU A 7 60.21 -27.39 -23.45
C GLU A 7 60.90 -28.24 -22.38
N TRP A 8 60.11 -28.68 -21.39
CA TRP A 8 59.96 -30.07 -20.91
C TRP A 8 58.81 -30.08 -19.90
N LEU A 9 57.64 -30.61 -20.29
CA LEU A 9 56.65 -31.12 -19.33
C LEU A 9 56.99 -32.58 -19.04
N PRO A 10 57.03 -33.00 -17.77
CA PRO A 10 56.86 -34.40 -17.42
C PRO A 10 55.48 -34.64 -16.78
N GLU A 11 54.67 -35.48 -17.44
CA GLU A 11 53.65 -36.29 -16.77
C GLU A 11 54.31 -37.18 -15.71
N TYR A 12 53.76 -37.23 -14.50
CA TYR A 12 53.83 -38.38 -13.58
C TYR A 12 52.76 -38.13 -12.49
N SER A 13 51.60 -38.77 -12.53
CA SER A 13 51.29 -40.17 -12.17
C SER A 13 50.60 -40.20 -10.79
N LEU A 14 49.52 -40.96 -10.74
CA LEU A 14 48.54 -41.06 -9.67
C LEU A 14 49.09 -41.66 -8.35
N GLU A 15 48.25 -41.50 -7.32
CA GLU A 15 48.14 -42.25 -6.05
C GLU A 15 48.89 -41.72 -4.82
N LYS A 16 48.11 -41.13 -3.90
CA LYS A 16 47.87 -41.65 -2.54
C LYS A 16 46.87 -40.75 -1.79
N GLY A 17 45.71 -41.29 -1.43
CA GLY A 17 45.00 -40.87 -0.19
C GLY A 17 45.25 -41.93 0.91
N PRO A 18 44.53 -41.91 2.05
CA PRO A 18 44.06 -40.83 2.93
C PRO A 18 44.86 -40.89 4.28
N GLU A 19 44.78 -40.01 5.29
CA GLU A 19 43.73 -39.85 6.33
C GLU A 19 44.20 -38.84 7.41
N MET A 20 43.26 -38.45 8.29
CA MET A 20 43.43 -37.86 9.65
C MET A 20 43.45 -36.33 9.79
N GLY A 21 42.25 -35.75 9.73
CA GLY A 21 41.66 -35.02 10.86
C GLY A 21 42.29 -33.69 11.31
N THR A 22 41.74 -32.60 10.80
CA THR A 22 41.46 -31.44 11.66
C THR A 22 39.96 -31.36 11.90
N VAL A 23 39.60 -31.52 13.17
CA VAL A 23 38.30 -31.25 13.78
C VAL A 23 37.97 -29.76 13.69
N GLU A 24 37.88 -29.20 12.48
CA GLU A 24 37.31 -27.87 12.26
C GLU A 24 35.89 -28.01 11.72
N SER A 25 34.96 -27.92 12.66
CA SER A 25 33.75 -27.11 12.49
C SER A 25 32.55 -27.72 11.77
N ALA A 26 32.26 -29.01 11.95
CA ALA A 26 30.89 -29.52 11.70
C ALA A 26 29.83 -28.80 12.60
N ALA A 27 30.24 -28.22 13.74
CA ALA A 27 29.39 -27.36 14.58
C ALA A 27 29.31 -25.87 14.12
N ALA A 28 30.06 -25.48 13.08
CA ALA A 28 29.90 -24.16 12.43
C ALA A 28 29.08 -24.24 11.14
N ARG A 29 28.88 -25.44 10.57
CA ARG A 29 27.97 -25.65 9.43
C ARG A 29 26.53 -26.01 9.82
N LEU A 30 26.27 -26.26 11.10
CA LEU A 30 24.92 -26.46 11.65
C LEU A 30 24.47 -25.31 12.58
N ARG A 31 24.72 -24.07 12.18
CA ARG A 31 24.08 -22.86 12.75
C ARG A 31 23.60 -21.90 11.65
N PHE A 32 23.21 -22.45 10.50
CA PHE A 32 22.65 -21.68 9.38
C PHE A 32 21.31 -22.24 8.89
N VAL A 33 20.55 -22.93 9.75
CA VAL A 33 19.12 -23.12 9.46
C VAL A 33 18.39 -21.95 10.09
N GLY A 34 18.07 -21.00 9.21
CA GLY A 34 17.60 -19.66 9.49
C GLY A 34 16.45 -19.60 10.49
N ARG A 35 16.73 -19.03 11.66
CA ARG A 35 15.70 -18.33 12.42
C ARG A 35 15.60 -16.94 11.81
N ALA A 36 14.74 -16.78 10.80
CA ALA A 36 14.43 -15.47 10.22
C ALA A 36 14.34 -14.44 11.35
N SER A 37 15.08 -13.34 11.22
CA SER A 37 15.18 -12.31 12.25
C SER A 37 13.79 -11.84 12.63
N ALA A 38 13.62 -11.36 13.87
CA ALA A 38 12.32 -10.84 14.32
C ALA A 38 11.78 -9.73 13.38
N ARG A 39 12.66 -8.98 12.71
CA ARG A 39 12.30 -7.99 11.69
C ARG A 39 11.74 -8.64 10.41
N GLU A 40 12.34 -9.72 9.93
CA GLU A 40 11.87 -10.44 8.74
C GLU A 40 10.54 -11.15 8.99
N ARG A 41 10.37 -11.79 10.16
CA ARG A 41 9.08 -12.38 10.57
C ARG A 41 7.99 -11.32 10.70
N LYS A 42 8.32 -10.15 11.28
CA LYS A 42 7.39 -9.03 11.41
C LYS A 42 7.05 -8.39 10.06
N ALA A 43 8.00 -8.30 9.13
CA ALA A 43 7.76 -7.83 7.78
C ALA A 43 6.92 -8.83 6.95
N ALA A 44 7.16 -10.13 7.08
CA ALA A 44 6.37 -11.18 6.44
C ALA A 44 4.93 -11.21 6.98
N ALA A 45 4.75 -11.11 8.30
CA ALA A 45 3.43 -10.99 8.92
C ALA A 45 2.70 -9.72 8.49
N ALA A 46 3.39 -8.58 8.42
CA ALA A 46 2.81 -7.32 7.92
C ALA A 46 2.37 -7.44 6.45
N LYS A 47 3.17 -8.08 5.59
CA LYS A 47 2.81 -8.36 4.19
C LYS A 47 1.60 -9.30 4.07
N MET A 48 1.52 -10.35 4.89
CA MET A 48 0.35 -11.24 4.91
C MET A 48 -0.92 -10.50 5.35
N VAL A 49 -0.86 -9.70 6.42
CA VAL A 49 -1.99 -8.90 6.89
C VAL A 49 -2.40 -7.85 5.85
N GLU A 50 -1.44 -7.23 5.16
CA GLU A 50 -1.71 -6.30 4.06
C GLU A 50 -2.45 -6.98 2.90
N LYS A 51 -2.05 -8.21 2.54
CA LYS A 51 -2.71 -8.99 1.48
C LYS A 51 -4.16 -9.30 1.84
N VAL A 52 -4.42 -9.82 3.03
CA VAL A 52 -5.78 -10.11 3.50
C VAL A 52 -6.64 -8.84 3.52
N ARG A 53 -6.08 -7.71 3.96
CA ARG A 53 -6.77 -6.41 3.94
C ARG A 53 -7.06 -5.87 2.54
N LYS A 54 -6.42 -6.35 1.47
CA LYS A 54 -6.69 -5.88 0.10
C LYS A 54 -7.88 -6.59 -0.53
N GLU A 55 -8.14 -7.84 -0.16
CA GLU A 55 -9.15 -8.68 -0.81
C GLU A 55 -10.58 -8.45 -0.26
N GLU A 56 -10.72 -7.94 0.97
CA GLU A 56 -12.02 -7.81 1.63
C GLU A 56 -12.88 -6.65 1.07
N VAL A 57 -14.18 -6.84 0.88
CA VAL A 57 -15.12 -5.73 0.61
C VAL A 57 -15.32 -4.99 1.94
N VAL A 58 -15.03 -3.69 1.98
CA VAL A 58 -15.10 -2.93 3.23
C VAL A 58 -15.68 -1.55 2.98
N THR A 59 -16.61 -1.16 3.84
CA THR A 59 -17.19 0.17 3.85
C THR A 59 -16.76 0.92 5.12
N ARG A 60 -16.23 2.13 4.94
CA ARG A 60 -15.71 2.95 6.04
C ARG A 60 -16.11 4.39 5.90
N GLU A 61 -16.45 5.00 7.02
CA GLU A 61 -16.67 6.43 7.12
C GLU A 61 -15.44 7.14 7.66
N TYR A 62 -15.05 8.18 6.94
CA TYR A 62 -13.91 9.03 7.25
C TYR A 62 -14.32 10.48 7.35
N THR A 63 -13.66 11.22 8.25
CA THR A 63 -13.70 12.68 8.24
C THR A 63 -12.46 13.21 7.54
N ILE A 64 -12.62 13.80 6.35
CA ILE A 64 -11.51 14.41 5.61
C ILE A 64 -11.37 15.87 6.03
N ASN A 65 -10.17 16.25 6.47
CA ASN A 65 -9.82 17.65 6.71
C ASN A 65 -9.32 18.30 5.42
N LEU A 66 -10.21 19.01 4.72
CA LEU A 66 -9.89 19.71 3.48
C LEU A 66 -9.13 21.01 3.73
N HIS A 67 -9.35 21.67 4.87
CA HIS A 67 -8.66 22.91 5.21
C HIS A 67 -7.13 22.76 5.19
N LYS A 68 -6.60 21.69 5.81
CA LYS A 68 -5.15 21.44 5.81
C LYS A 68 -4.61 21.06 4.42
N ARG A 69 -5.40 20.34 3.61
CA ARG A 69 -4.99 19.86 2.28
C ARG A 69 -5.03 20.96 1.21
N LEU A 70 -5.93 21.93 1.40
CA LEU A 70 -6.13 23.07 0.49
C LEU A 70 -5.35 24.31 0.93
N HIS A 71 -4.57 24.22 2.00
CA HIS A 71 -3.76 25.33 2.46
C HIS A 71 -2.79 25.79 1.36
N GLY A 72 -2.70 27.11 1.13
CA GLY A 72 -1.81 27.70 0.12
C GLY A 72 -2.23 27.47 -1.34
N CYS A 73 -3.44 27.00 -1.64
CA CYS A 73 -3.90 26.90 -3.02
C CYS A 73 -4.63 28.18 -3.50
N THR A 74 -4.52 28.47 -4.79
CA THR A 74 -5.23 29.60 -5.42
C THR A 74 -6.74 29.39 -5.37
N PHE A 75 -7.49 30.44 -5.03
CA PHE A 75 -8.96 30.38 -4.90
C PHE A 75 -9.68 29.83 -6.14
N LYS A 76 -9.21 30.14 -7.35
CA LYS A 76 -9.78 29.61 -8.60
C LYS A 76 -9.63 28.10 -8.77
N LYS A 77 -8.76 27.44 -7.99
CA LYS A 77 -8.50 25.99 -8.08
C LYS A 77 -8.90 25.24 -6.81
N MET A 78 -9.55 25.90 -5.84
CA MET A 78 -9.87 25.30 -4.54
C MET A 78 -10.80 24.09 -4.65
N ALA A 79 -12.01 24.24 -5.20
CA ALA A 79 -12.95 23.12 -5.34
C ALA A 79 -12.42 21.97 -6.25
N PRO A 80 -11.83 22.25 -7.43
CA PRO A 80 -11.20 21.20 -8.24
C PRO A 80 -10.07 20.47 -7.51
N LYS A 81 -9.24 21.19 -6.74
CA LYS A 81 -8.18 20.58 -5.93
C LYS A 81 -8.74 19.75 -4.78
N ALA A 82 -9.87 20.16 -4.19
CA ALA A 82 -10.52 19.42 -3.12
C ALA A 82 -10.96 18.03 -3.57
N ILE A 83 -11.56 17.93 -4.75
CA ILE A 83 -11.97 16.64 -5.33
C ILE A 83 -10.77 15.75 -5.60
N LYS A 84 -9.69 16.31 -6.15
CA LYS A 84 -8.42 15.58 -6.35
C LYS A 84 -7.84 15.06 -5.04
N GLU A 85 -7.88 15.86 -3.99
CA GLU A 85 -7.42 15.48 -2.66
C GLU A 85 -8.29 14.39 -2.02
N ILE A 86 -9.60 14.42 -2.24
CA ILE A 86 -10.51 13.35 -1.80
C ILE A 86 -10.19 12.05 -2.55
N ARG A 87 -10.00 12.12 -3.87
CA ARG A 87 -9.61 10.96 -4.68
C ARG A 87 -8.28 10.36 -4.21
N LYS A 88 -7.27 11.20 -3.96
CA LYS A 88 -5.97 10.79 -3.40
C LYS A 88 -6.10 10.18 -2.00
N PHE A 89 -7.00 10.71 -1.18
CA PHE A 89 -7.28 10.15 0.14
C PHE A 89 -7.90 8.75 0.04
N ALA A 90 -8.91 8.57 -0.82
CA ALA A 90 -9.56 7.29 -1.04
C ALA A 90 -8.58 6.23 -1.58
N GLN A 91 -7.78 6.60 -2.57
CA GLN A 91 -6.71 5.74 -3.11
C GLN A 91 -5.73 5.29 -2.02
N LYS A 92 -5.30 6.20 -1.14
CA LYS A 92 -4.39 5.86 -0.04
C LYS A 92 -5.06 5.01 1.06
N ALA A 93 -6.33 5.25 1.35
CA ALA A 93 -7.04 4.59 2.43
C ALA A 93 -7.49 3.16 2.07
N MET A 94 -7.94 2.96 0.82
CA MET A 94 -8.46 1.68 0.33
C MET A 94 -7.47 0.89 -0.51
N GLY A 95 -6.45 1.55 -1.08
CA GLY A 95 -5.44 0.91 -1.90
C GLY A 95 -5.90 0.56 -3.32
N THR A 96 -7.03 1.09 -3.80
CA THR A 96 -7.52 0.91 -5.17
C THR A 96 -7.06 2.06 -6.06
N THR A 97 -6.76 1.81 -7.34
CA THR A 97 -6.45 2.92 -8.27
C THR A 97 -7.72 3.47 -8.92
N ASP A 98 -8.74 2.63 -9.15
CA ASP A 98 -10.07 3.12 -9.53
C ASP A 98 -10.82 3.70 -8.32
N VAL A 99 -11.20 4.98 -8.44
CA VAL A 99 -11.93 5.74 -7.42
C VAL A 99 -13.02 6.56 -8.11
N ARG A 100 -14.26 6.16 -7.86
CA ARG A 100 -15.47 6.78 -8.39
C ARG A 100 -16.04 7.73 -7.33
N VAL A 101 -16.18 9.00 -7.69
CA VAL A 101 -16.71 10.04 -6.79
C VAL A 101 -18.18 10.24 -7.13
N ASP A 102 -19.06 10.10 -6.14
CA ASP A 102 -20.49 10.26 -6.35
C ASP A 102 -20.89 11.71 -6.65
N VAL A 103 -21.99 11.86 -7.38
CA VAL A 103 -22.54 13.17 -7.78
C VAL A 103 -22.99 13.97 -6.56
N LYS A 104 -23.53 13.34 -5.51
CA LYS A 104 -23.94 14.05 -4.28
C LYS A 104 -22.74 14.68 -3.59
N LEU A 105 -21.60 13.96 -3.55
CA LEU A 105 -20.35 14.47 -2.97
C LEU A 105 -19.79 15.63 -3.80
N ASN A 106 -19.83 15.51 -5.12
CA ASN A 106 -19.44 16.60 -6.00
C ASN A 106 -20.30 17.86 -5.73
N LYS A 107 -21.63 17.73 -5.72
CA LYS A 107 -22.55 18.84 -5.40
C LYS A 107 -22.27 19.44 -4.03
N HIS A 108 -22.03 18.63 -3.01
CA HIS A 108 -21.73 19.12 -1.66
C HIS A 108 -20.45 19.99 -1.62
N ILE A 109 -19.39 19.57 -2.32
CA ILE A 109 -18.13 20.32 -2.40
C ILE A 109 -18.31 21.65 -3.15
N TRP A 110 -19.09 21.64 -4.24
CA TRP A 110 -19.34 22.82 -5.07
C TRP A 110 -20.46 23.75 -4.58
N SER A 111 -21.23 23.34 -3.55
CA SER A 111 -22.39 24.07 -3.04
C SER A 111 -22.13 25.54 -2.66
N ARG A 112 -20.92 25.84 -2.15
CA ARG A 112 -20.48 27.16 -1.71
C ARG A 112 -19.62 27.89 -2.75
N GLY A 113 -19.54 27.34 -3.97
CA GLY A 113 -18.77 27.88 -5.09
C GLY A 113 -17.29 27.47 -5.08
N ILE A 114 -16.54 28.00 -6.06
CA ILE A 114 -15.17 27.55 -6.35
C ILE A 114 -14.14 27.90 -5.26
N ARG A 115 -14.33 29.04 -4.58
CA ARG A 115 -13.43 29.60 -3.57
C ARG A 115 -13.71 29.06 -2.17
N SER A 116 -14.95 28.71 -1.85
CA SER A 116 -15.35 28.33 -0.50
C SER A 116 -15.66 26.84 -0.48
N VAL A 117 -14.69 26.02 -0.11
CA VAL A 117 -14.89 24.58 0.08
C VAL A 117 -15.20 24.30 1.55
N PRO A 118 -16.09 23.34 1.89
CA PRO A 118 -16.29 22.90 3.27
C PRO A 118 -14.96 22.54 3.95
N ARG A 119 -14.75 23.00 5.19
CA ARG A 119 -13.47 22.80 5.91
C ARG A 119 -13.18 21.32 6.20
N ARG A 120 -14.23 20.57 6.55
CA ARG A 120 -14.21 19.13 6.81
C ARG A 120 -15.42 18.51 6.12
N VAL A 121 -15.24 17.32 5.57
CA VAL A 121 -16.32 16.56 4.94
C VAL A 121 -16.31 15.14 5.50
N ARG A 122 -17.48 14.64 5.90
CA ARG A 122 -17.67 13.23 6.25
C ARG A 122 -17.99 12.48 4.98
N VAL A 123 -17.17 11.50 4.64
CA VAL A 123 -17.34 10.68 3.45
C VAL A 123 -17.46 9.22 3.86
N ARG A 124 -18.33 8.49 3.17
CA ARG A 124 -18.35 7.03 3.20
C ARG A 124 -17.62 6.55 1.96
N ILE A 125 -16.69 5.63 2.16
CA ILE A 125 -15.93 5.00 1.10
C ILE A 125 -16.25 3.52 1.16
N ALA A 126 -16.91 3.02 0.12
CA ALA A 126 -17.22 1.61 -0.06
C ALA A 126 -16.28 1.04 -1.11
N ARG A 127 -15.50 0.02 -0.74
CA ARG A 127 -14.71 -0.76 -1.70
C ARG A 127 -15.56 -1.91 -2.19
N LYS A 128 -15.99 -1.87 -3.44
CA LYS A 128 -16.86 -2.88 -4.07
C LYS A 128 -16.11 -3.63 -5.16
N ARG A 129 -16.55 -4.87 -5.43
CA ARG A 129 -16.06 -5.67 -6.57
C ARG A 129 -16.66 -5.11 -7.85
N ASN A 130 -15.86 -5.07 -8.90
CA ASN A 130 -16.32 -4.67 -10.22
C ASN A 130 -16.87 -5.88 -10.98
N ASP A 131 -18.02 -5.71 -11.62
CA ASP A 131 -18.70 -6.77 -12.38
C ASP A 131 -18.47 -6.63 -13.91
N GLU A 132 -17.80 -5.56 -14.35
CA GLU A 132 -17.45 -5.32 -15.77
C GLU A 132 -16.24 -6.18 -16.19
N GLU A 133 -16.45 -7.02 -17.21
CA GLU A 133 -15.48 -8.02 -17.70
C GLU A 133 -14.18 -7.39 -18.26
N ASP A 134 -14.23 -6.14 -18.75
CA ASP A 134 -13.09 -5.41 -19.32
C ASP A 134 -12.30 -4.56 -18.30
N ALA A 135 -12.59 -4.68 -17.00
CA ALA A 135 -11.98 -3.84 -15.99
C ALA A 135 -10.53 -4.23 -15.68
N LYS A 136 -9.62 -3.24 -15.68
CA LYS A 136 -8.20 -3.43 -15.33
C LYS A 136 -7.97 -3.80 -13.86
N GLU A 137 -8.92 -3.48 -12.98
CA GLU A 137 -8.86 -3.77 -11.55
C GLU A 137 -10.16 -4.44 -11.09
N GLU A 138 -10.04 -5.44 -10.23
CA GLU A 138 -11.16 -6.20 -9.67
C GLU A 138 -11.98 -5.41 -8.65
N LEU A 139 -11.39 -4.37 -8.04
CA LEU A 139 -11.99 -3.60 -6.96
C LEU A 139 -11.99 -2.11 -7.30
N TYR A 140 -13.12 -1.44 -7.07
CA TYR A 140 -13.22 0.01 -7.15
C TYR A 140 -13.69 0.59 -5.82
N SER A 141 -13.29 1.85 -5.56
CA SER A 141 -13.78 2.60 -4.41
C SER A 141 -14.86 3.59 -4.83
N LEU A 142 -16.07 3.46 -4.30
CA LEU A 142 -17.13 4.45 -4.43
C LEU A 142 -17.11 5.39 -3.22
N VAL A 143 -17.04 6.69 -3.47
CA VAL A 143 -17.01 7.72 -2.43
C VAL A 143 -18.34 8.48 -2.43
N THR A 144 -19.10 8.35 -1.35
CA THR A 144 -20.37 9.05 -1.14
C THR A 144 -20.27 10.04 0.04
N VAL A 145 -21.22 10.97 0.13
CA VAL A 145 -21.39 11.82 1.32
C VAL A 145 -22.00 10.95 2.41
N ALA A 146 -21.41 10.96 3.60
CA ALA A 146 -22.02 10.36 4.78
C ALA A 146 -22.85 11.42 5.52
N GLU A 147 -23.94 10.98 6.15
CA GLU A 147 -24.74 11.85 6.99
C GLU A 147 -23.91 12.36 8.17
N VAL A 148 -24.00 13.66 8.43
CA VAL A 148 -23.32 14.28 9.55
C VAL A 148 -24.30 14.26 10.72
N PRO A 149 -23.96 13.60 11.85
CA PRO A 149 -24.79 13.65 13.04
C PRO A 149 -25.02 15.10 13.49
N PRO A 150 -26.19 15.43 14.07
CA PRO A 150 -26.49 16.79 14.53
C PRO A 150 -25.51 17.29 15.60
N GLU A 151 -24.82 16.38 16.29
CA GLU A 151 -23.76 16.66 17.28
C GLU A 151 -22.48 17.26 16.68
N GLY A 152 -22.35 17.23 15.34
CA GLY A 152 -21.27 17.87 14.60
C GLY A 152 -20.07 16.97 14.31
N LEU A 153 -19.06 17.52 13.62
CA LEU A 153 -17.91 16.77 13.06
C LEU A 153 -16.73 16.55 14.04
N LYS A 154 -16.91 16.89 15.33
CA LYS A 154 -15.86 16.86 16.35
C LYS A 154 -15.85 15.48 17.01
N GLY A 155 -14.68 14.85 17.12
CA GLY A 155 -14.55 13.52 17.76
C GLY A 155 -14.93 12.32 16.87
N LEU A 156 -15.59 12.53 15.73
CA LEU A 156 -15.90 11.47 14.77
C LEU A 156 -14.64 10.98 14.04
N GLY A 157 -14.08 9.88 14.56
CA GLY A 157 -12.99 9.11 13.98
C GLY A 157 -13.44 8.21 12.82
N THR A 158 -12.57 7.31 12.37
CA THR A 158 -12.92 6.33 11.35
C THR A 158 -13.90 5.31 11.92
N LYS A 159 -15.05 5.13 11.27
CA LYS A 159 -16.02 4.08 11.61
C LYS A 159 -16.06 3.05 10.47
N VAL A 160 -15.97 1.77 10.79
CA VAL A 160 -16.30 0.70 9.82
C VAL A 160 -17.81 0.55 9.85
N VAL A 161 -18.45 0.58 8.69
CA VAL A 161 -19.90 0.48 8.54
C VAL A 161 -20.16 -0.75 7.69
N ASP A 162 -21.09 -1.58 8.13
CA ASP A 162 -21.57 -2.70 7.33
C ASP A 162 -22.67 -2.19 6.38
N ASP A 163 -22.65 -2.62 5.13
CA ASP A 163 -23.60 -2.19 4.08
C ASP A 163 -25.08 -2.61 4.35
N ALA A 164 -25.40 -3.11 5.55
CA ALA A 164 -26.72 -3.60 5.95
C ALA A 164 -27.57 -2.59 6.76
N ASP A 165 -27.01 -1.43 7.13
CA ASP A 165 -27.65 -0.46 8.03
C ASP A 165 -28.31 0.76 7.33
N ASP A 166 -28.63 0.67 6.03
CA ASP A 166 -29.35 1.73 5.27
C ASP A 166 -30.70 1.25 4.73
#